data_AF-A0A2U2C4G9-F1
#
_entry.id   AF-A0A2U2C4G9-F1
#
_cell.length_a   1.000
_cell.length_b   1.000
_cell.length_c   1.000
_cell.angle_alpha   90.00
_cell.angle_beta   90.00
_cell.angle_gamma   90.00
#
_symmetry.space_group_name_H-M   'P 1'
#
loop_
_entity.id
_entity.type
_entity.pdbx_description
1 polymer ?
#
loop_
_entity_poly.entity_id
_entity_poly.type
_entity_poly.pdbx_seq_one_letter_code
_entity_poly.pdbx_strand_id
1 'polypeptide(L)'
;MRDFFINMLEKLINVLVVILLLGVLVAAGAMFMLPPQSGVPSALVAVGVLIGGLLYVTLIAGFMYLGLGIYQNTKRTADLLAQR
;
A
#
# COMPACT_ATOMS: atom_id res chain seq x y z
N MET A 1 6.84 -6.17 -25.13
CA MET A 1 7.09 -6.90 -23.85
C MET A 1 7.30 -5.97 -22.66
N ARG A 2 7.86 -4.77 -22.85
CA ARG A 2 8.17 -3.77 -21.82
C ARG A 2 6.96 -3.16 -21.11
N ASP A 3 5.98 -2.71 -21.88
CA ASP A 3 4.78 -2.08 -21.31
C ASP A 3 3.89 -3.12 -20.62
N PHE A 4 4.04 -4.40 -20.99
CA PHE A 4 3.44 -5.52 -20.27
C PHE A 4 4.01 -5.66 -18.85
N PHE A 5 5.35 -5.63 -18.67
CA PHE A 5 5.95 -5.71 -17.33
C PHE A 5 5.58 -4.52 -16.45
N ILE A 6 5.60 -3.30 -16.99
CA ILE A 6 5.27 -2.09 -16.23
C ILE A 6 3.79 -2.11 -15.82
N ASN A 7 2.89 -2.38 -16.77
CA ASN A 7 1.45 -2.45 -16.47
C ASN A 7 1.12 -3.64 -15.55
N MET A 8 1.83 -4.76 -15.66
CA MET A 8 1.64 -5.91 -14.77
C MET A 8 2.10 -5.57 -13.34
N LEU A 9 3.28 -4.95 -13.18
CA LEU A 9 3.77 -4.52 -11.87
C LEU A 9 2.82 -3.50 -11.23
N GLU A 10 2.35 -2.52 -11.97
CA GLU A 10 1.37 -1.55 -11.47
C GLU A 10 0.06 -2.23 -11.02
N LYS A 11 -0.47 -3.17 -11.81
CA LYS A 11 -1.64 -3.95 -11.43
C LYS A 11 -1.38 -4.83 -10.20
N LEU A 12 -0.20 -5.45 -10.12
CA LEU A 12 0.18 -6.29 -8.98
C LEU A 12 0.27 -5.46 -7.69
N ILE A 13 0.86 -4.26 -7.75
CA ILE A 13 0.91 -3.33 -6.62
C ILE A 13 -0.50 -2.92 -6.21
N ASN A 14 -1.36 -2.56 -7.17
CA ASN A 14 -2.76 -2.24 -6.88
C ASN A 14 -3.48 -3.37 -6.15
N VAL A 15 -3.35 -4.61 -6.64
CA VAL A 15 -3.94 -5.79 -5.99
C VAL A 15 -3.38 -5.97 -4.58
N LEU A 16 -2.07 -5.81 -4.39
CA LEU A 16 -1.42 -5.93 -3.09
C LEU A 16 -1.94 -4.88 -2.11
N VAL A 17 -2.07 -3.62 -2.54
CA VAL A 17 -2.62 -2.53 -1.73
C VAL A 17 -4.06 -2.83 -1.32
N VAL A 18 -4.90 -3.32 -2.24
CA VAL A 18 -6.28 -3.71 -1.92
C VAL A 18 -6.30 -4.84 -0.88
N ILE A 19 -5.45 -5.85 -1.02
CA ILE A 19 -5.34 -6.95 -0.04
C ILE A 19 -4.90 -6.42 1.33
N LEU A 20 -3.92 -5.52 1.36
CA LEU A 20 -3.48 -4.89 2.61
C LEU A 20 -4.58 -4.08 3.28
N LEU A 21 -5.35 -3.29 2.51
CA LEU A 21 -6.48 -2.54 3.04
C LEU A 21 -7.55 -3.46 3.62
N LEU A 22 -7.87 -4.56 2.93
CA LEU A 22 -8.77 -5.58 3.47
C LEU A 22 -8.20 -6.20 4.75
N GLY A 23 -6.90 -6.46 4.81
CA GLY A 23 -6.22 -6.92 6.02
C GLY A 23 -6.37 -5.96 7.20
N VAL A 24 -6.23 -4.66 6.97
CA VAL A 24 -6.43 -3.62 7.99
C VAL A 24 -7.89 -3.60 8.47
N LEU A 25 -8.85 -3.70 7.55
CA LEU A 25 -10.28 -3.75 7.91
C LEU A 25 -10.63 -5.01 8.73
N VAL A 26 -10.10 -6.17 8.33
CA VAL A 26 -10.30 -7.43 9.06
C VAL A 26 -9.65 -7.36 10.44
N ALA A 27 -8.43 -6.82 10.55
CA ALA A 27 -7.74 -6.65 11.82
C ALA A 27 -8.50 -5.71 12.75
N ALA A 28 -8.98 -4.56 12.25
CA ALA A 28 -9.79 -3.63 13.01
C ALA A 28 -11.12 -4.26 13.47
N GLY A 29 -11.80 -4.99 12.58
CA GLY A 29 -13.03 -5.71 12.90
C GLY A 29 -12.81 -6.79 13.95
N ALA A 30 -11.71 -7.54 13.86
CA ALA A 30 -11.34 -8.54 14.86
C ALA A 30 -11.08 -7.89 16.23
N MET A 31 -10.35 -6.78 16.27
CA MET A 31 -10.09 -6.05 17.52
C MET A 31 -11.36 -5.48 18.15
N PHE A 32 -12.34 -5.08 17.36
CA PHE A 32 -13.61 -4.58 17.86
C PHE A 32 -14.44 -5.66 18.59
N MET A 33 -14.36 -6.90 18.11
CA MET A 33 -15.10 -8.05 18.66
C MET A 33 -14.45 -8.65 19.91
N LEU A 34 -13.22 -8.27 20.24
CA LEU A 34 -12.54 -8.74 21.44
C LEU A 34 -13.09 -8.02 22.69
N PRO A 35 -13.14 -8.71 23.84
CA PRO A 35 -13.49 -8.07 25.09
C PRO A 35 -12.46 -6.98 25.45
N PRO A 36 -12.89 -5.89 26.12
CA PRO A 36 -11.99 -4.83 26.56
C PRO A 36 -10.82 -5.40 27.38
N GLN A 37 -9.59 -5.11 26.96
CA GLN A 37 -8.39 -5.45 27.70
C GLN A 37 -7.89 -4.25 28.49
N SER A 38 -7.54 -4.47 29.75
CA SER A 38 -6.89 -3.46 30.61
C SER A 38 -7.68 -2.16 30.79
N GLY A 39 -9.02 -2.23 30.78
CA GLY A 39 -9.90 -1.06 30.91
C GLY A 39 -9.98 -0.15 29.68
N VAL A 40 -9.30 -0.52 28.58
CA VAL A 40 -9.37 0.22 27.31
C VAL A 40 -10.54 -0.32 26.48
N PRO A 41 -11.46 0.55 26.00
CA PRO A 41 -12.53 0.13 25.11
C PRO A 41 -11.97 -0.50 23.83
N SER A 42 -12.50 -1.67 23.44
CA SER A 42 -12.10 -2.37 22.20
C SER A 42 -12.27 -1.50 20.95
N ALA A 43 -13.30 -0.65 20.95
CA ALA A 43 -13.53 0.35 19.91
C ALA A 43 -12.35 1.32 19.73
N LEU A 44 -11.71 1.76 20.81
CA LEU A 44 -10.57 2.67 20.74
C LEU A 44 -9.34 1.97 20.15
N VAL A 45 -9.13 0.70 20.52
CA VAL A 45 -8.04 -0.12 19.96
C VAL A 45 -8.26 -0.36 18.46
N ALA A 46 -9.49 -0.66 18.04
CA ALA A 46 -9.84 -0.82 16.63
C ALA A 46 -9.59 0.45 15.81
N VAL A 47 -9.94 1.63 16.35
CA VAL A 47 -9.63 2.93 15.72
C VAL A 47 -8.11 3.12 15.60
N GLY A 48 -7.34 2.77 16.64
CA GLY A 48 -5.89 2.80 16.59
C GLY A 48 -5.32 1.92 15.47
N VAL A 49 -5.86 0.71 15.29
CA VAL A 49 -5.49 -0.20 14.21
C VAL A 49 -5.84 0.38 12.84
N LEU A 50 -7.01 1.02 12.68
CA LEU A 50 -7.37 1.67 11.43
C LEU A 50 -6.40 2.80 11.09
N ILE A 51 -6.13 3.69 12.04
CA ILE A 51 -5.22 4.83 11.82
C ILE A 51 -3.81 4.33 11.51
N GLY A 52 -3.24 3.47 12.35
CA GLY A 52 -1.90 2.93 12.17
C GLY A 52 -1.77 2.09 10.89
N GLY A 53 -2.76 1.24 10.63
CA GLY A 53 -2.81 0.38 9.45
C GLY A 53 -2.93 1.17 8.15
N LEU A 54 -3.83 2.16 8.07
CA LEU A 54 -3.97 3.01 6.89
C LEU A 54 -2.72 3.84 6.63
N LEU A 55 -2.10 4.37 7.70
CA LEU A 55 -0.85 5.12 7.59
C LEU A 55 0.29 4.22 7.08
N TYR A 56 0.41 3.00 7.61
CA TYR A 56 1.37 2.00 7.14
C TYR A 56 1.15 1.65 5.66
N VAL A 57 -0.09 1.33 5.27
CA VAL A 57 -0.42 0.98 3.87
C VAL A 57 -0.11 2.14 2.94
N THR A 58 -0.45 3.38 3.33
CA THR A 58 -0.17 4.58 2.52
C THR A 58 1.31 4.77 2.30
N LEU A 59 2.13 4.61 3.34
CA LEU A 59 3.58 4.74 3.24
C LEU A 59 4.17 3.64 2.33
N ILE A 60 3.83 2.38 2.57
CA ILE A 60 4.34 1.26 1.78
C ILE A 60 3.92 1.38 0.32
N ALA A 61 2.63 1.62 0.06
CA ALA A 61 2.12 1.84 -1.30
C ALA A 61 2.82 3.02 -1.97
N GLY A 62 2.99 4.13 -1.24
CA GLY A 62 3.69 5.32 -1.71
C GLY A 62 5.11 5.02 -2.16
N PHE A 63 5.90 4.30 -1.35
CA PHE A 63 7.26 3.92 -1.72
C PHE A 63 7.31 2.97 -2.92
N MET A 64 6.37 2.02 -3.02
CA MET A 64 6.28 1.10 -4.16
C MET A 64 5.99 1.86 -5.47
N TYR A 65 5.02 2.78 -5.45
CA TYR A 65 4.70 3.62 -6.61
C TYR A 65 5.82 4.60 -6.95
N LEU A 66 6.48 5.18 -5.96
CA LEU A 66 7.61 6.07 -6.16
C LEU A 66 8.78 5.34 -6.84
N GLY A 67 9.09 4.12 -6.41
CA GLY A 67 10.10 3.28 -7.06
C GLY A 67 9.78 2.99 -8.53
N LEU A 68 8.53 2.63 -8.84
CA LEU A 68 8.09 2.45 -10.22
C LEU A 68 8.19 3.76 -11.04
N GLY A 69 7.79 4.89 -10.46
CA GLY A 69 7.85 6.19 -11.10
C GLY A 69 9.27 6.63 -11.43
N ILE A 70 10.23 6.43 -10.51
CA ILE A 70 11.65 6.70 -10.76
C ILE A 70 12.16 5.85 -11.92
N TYR A 71 11.88 4.55 -11.92
CA TYR A 71 12.30 3.66 -13.00
C TYR A 71 11.78 4.13 -14.38
N GLN A 72 10.50 4.51 -14.45
CA GLN A 72 9.90 5.03 -15.67
C GLN A 72 10.56 6.35 -16.13
N ASN A 73 10.85 7.26 -15.19
CA ASN A 73 11.45 8.56 -15.48
C ASN A 73 12.90 8.43 -15.96
N THR A 74 13.75 7.70 -15.23
CA THR A 74 15.16 7.48 -15.60
C THR A 74 15.27 6.88 -17.01
N LYS A 75 14.39 5.94 -17.31
CA LYS A 75 14.33 5.29 -18.61
C LYS A 75 13.87 6.22 -19.72
N ARG A 76 12.81 7.02 -19.51
CA ARG A 76 12.37 8.03 -20.51
C ARG A 76 13.50 8.99 -20.85
N THR A 77 14.30 9.40 -19.86
CA THR A 77 15.48 10.23 -20.08
C THR A 77 16.55 9.51 -20.91
N ALA A 78 16.84 8.24 -20.62
CA ALA A 78 17.79 7.45 -21.39
C ALA A 78 17.36 7.25 -22.85
N ASP A 79 16.08 6.94 -23.09
CA ASP A 79 15.52 6.77 -24.44
C ASP A 79 15.62 8.08 -25.27
N LEU A 80 15.40 9.24 -24.64
CA LEU A 80 15.53 10.55 -25.29
C LEU A 80 16.98 10.91 -25.60
N LEU A 81 17.92 10.51 -24.74
CA LEU A 81 19.35 10.72 -24.97
C LEU A 81 19.88 9.83 -26.10
N ALA A 82 19.38 8.59 -26.21
CA ALA A 82 19.77 7.66 -27.27
C ALA A 82 19.22 8.05 -28.66
N GLN A 83 18.22 8.94 -28.73
CA GLN A 83 17.68 9.48 -29.97
C GLN A 83 18.41 10.74 -30.47
N ARG A 84 19.38 11.24 -29.71
CA ARG A 84 20.30 12.30 -30.15
C ARG A 84 21.58 11.68 -30.71
#